data_AF-A0AAI9W8Q4-F1
#
_entry.id   AF-A0AAI9W8Q4-F1
#
_cell.length_a   1.000
_cell.length_b   1.000
_cell.length_c   1.000
_cell.angle_alpha   90.00
_cell.angle_beta   90.00
_cell.angle_gamma   90.00
#
_symmetry.space_group_name_H-M   'P 1'
#
loop_
_entity.id
_entity.type
_entity.pdbx_description
1 polymer ?
#
loop_
_entity_poly.entity_id
_entity_poly.type
_entity_poly.pdbx_seq_one_letter_code
_entity_poly.pdbx_strand_id
1 'polypeptide(L)'
;MPVIRDIQLSFLKVKEHTRNIEALQLTSTSNYDEDISFGKETSCITSLYCRHMPKLRMEYEKGILIHCVDDISLLDEWEKKYRIFPEYMNAFVEYGSVRDFPYLSDREKKELALQIVHAEMKRLAVKYDWDIEELEKVKNKILELNYRNEFVYIKKSSPNKKYVCNITCQHEVAYADVYLEIREYRTRRLIKKEKLIREEDMYKMFHHVSEVAWKLNHKVLLMNDKGKTVWMLTFLEKDIPANLVWKIERID
;
A
#
# COMPACT_ATOMS: atom_id res chain seq x y z
N MET A 1 16.76 -11.35 -13.04
CA MET A 1 16.31 -9.95 -13.05
C MET A 1 15.20 -9.78 -12.02
N PRO A 2 15.38 -8.89 -11.03
CA PRO A 2 14.30 -8.53 -10.10
C PRO A 2 13.03 -8.10 -10.84
N VAL A 3 11.89 -8.26 -10.17
CA VAL A 3 10.58 -7.82 -10.66
C VAL A 3 10.23 -6.57 -9.87
N ILE A 4 9.60 -5.57 -10.48
CA ILE A 4 9.11 -4.39 -9.74
C ILE A 4 8.13 -4.86 -8.66
N ARG A 5 8.45 -4.57 -7.40
CA ARG A 5 7.63 -4.91 -6.24
C ARG A 5 6.98 -3.71 -5.58
N ASP A 6 7.49 -2.52 -5.90
CA ASP A 6 7.09 -1.30 -5.24
C ASP A 6 7.16 -0.10 -6.19
N ILE A 7 6.20 0.81 -6.03
CA ILE A 7 6.16 2.11 -6.68
C ILE A 7 5.89 3.11 -5.56
N GLN A 8 6.73 4.13 -5.46
CA GLN A 8 6.60 5.19 -4.47
C GLN A 8 6.53 6.53 -5.17
N LEU A 9 5.68 7.42 -4.63
CA LEU A 9 5.69 8.83 -5.00
C LEU A 9 6.37 9.60 -3.88
N SER A 10 7.31 10.46 -4.24
CA SER A 10 7.91 11.45 -3.36
C SER A 10 7.60 12.85 -3.87
N PHE A 11 7.48 13.80 -2.96
CA PHE A 11 7.34 15.20 -3.30
C PHE A 11 8.64 15.95 -3.07
N LEU A 12 9.12 16.60 -4.13
CA LEU A 12 10.29 17.45 -4.12
C LEU A 12 9.89 18.89 -4.38
N LYS A 13 9.74 19.65 -3.30
CA LYS A 13 9.57 21.10 -3.36
C LYS A 13 10.89 21.76 -3.74
N VAL A 14 10.99 22.16 -5.00
CA VAL A 14 12.16 22.89 -5.52
C VAL A 14 12.09 24.32 -4.96
N LYS A 15 13.09 24.71 -4.17
CA LYS A 15 13.26 26.10 -3.73
C LYS A 15 14.20 26.79 -4.71
N GLU A 16 13.88 28.04 -5.05
CA GLU A 16 14.72 28.86 -5.92
C GLU A 16 16.20 28.82 -5.47
N HIS A 17 17.08 28.30 -6.33
CA HIS A 17 18.54 28.48 -6.32
C HIS A 17 19.25 28.27 -4.97
N THR A 18 19.01 27.16 -4.28
CA THR A 18 19.77 26.84 -3.05
C THR A 18 21.07 26.10 -3.39
N ARG A 19 22.13 26.82 -3.79
CA ARG A 19 23.46 26.27 -4.15
C ARG A 19 24.33 25.81 -2.98
N ASN A 20 23.80 25.69 -1.76
CA ASN A 20 24.58 25.40 -0.55
C ASN A 20 24.08 24.13 0.15
N ILE A 21 24.99 23.19 0.41
CA ILE A 21 24.74 21.89 1.08
C ILE A 21 24.11 22.09 2.46
N GLU A 22 24.55 23.07 3.23
CA GLU A 22 24.01 23.35 4.57
C GLU A 22 22.56 23.86 4.51
N ALA A 23 22.24 24.69 3.51
CA ALA A 23 20.89 25.18 3.29
C ALA A 23 19.97 24.08 2.74
N LEU A 24 20.48 23.14 1.93
CA LEU A 24 19.75 21.93 1.53
C LEU A 24 19.51 20.98 2.70
N GLN A 25 20.44 20.85 3.65
CA GLN A 25 20.24 20.07 4.86
C GLN A 25 19.18 20.70 5.79
N LEU A 26 19.19 22.01 5.97
CA LEU A 26 18.19 22.74 6.77
C LEU A 26 16.81 22.82 6.12
N THR A 27 16.73 22.85 4.78
CA THR A 27 15.47 22.82 4.03
C THR A 27 14.97 21.39 3.81
N SER A 28 15.85 20.39 3.92
CA SER A 28 15.46 18.98 3.87
C SER A 28 14.47 18.64 4.97
N THR A 29 14.62 19.17 6.18
CA THR A 29 13.73 18.86 7.32
C THR A 29 12.30 19.36 7.15
N SER A 30 12.05 20.55 6.58
CA SER A 30 10.68 21.04 6.35
C SER A 30 10.02 20.37 5.15
N ASN A 31 10.78 20.06 4.10
CA ASN A 31 10.27 19.30 2.95
C ASN A 31 10.06 17.82 3.29
N TYR A 32 10.77 17.28 4.29
CA TYR A 32 10.71 15.87 4.67
C TYR A 32 9.35 15.48 5.25
N ASP A 33 8.73 16.33 6.07
CA ASP A 33 7.39 16.04 6.61
C ASP A 33 6.31 16.11 5.52
N GLU A 34 6.39 17.09 4.62
CA GLU A 34 5.50 17.19 3.44
C GLU A 34 5.67 15.97 2.51
N ASP A 35 6.91 15.56 2.24
CA ASP A 35 7.24 14.38 1.43
C ASP A 35 6.76 13.07 2.07
N ILE A 36 6.99 12.88 3.38
CA ILE A 36 6.46 11.73 4.11
C ILE A 36 4.94 11.69 4.04
N SER A 37 4.28 12.84 4.27
CA SER A 37 2.83 12.93 4.21
C SER A 37 2.32 12.56 2.82
N PHE A 38 2.92 13.14 1.77
CA PHE A 38 2.58 12.85 0.38
C PHE A 38 2.77 11.37 0.03
N GLY A 39 3.91 10.79 0.40
CA GLY A 39 4.19 9.37 0.19
C GLY A 39 3.18 8.47 0.91
N LYS A 40 2.83 8.78 2.17
CA LYS A 40 1.81 8.02 2.93
C LYS A 40 0.44 8.10 2.27
N GLU A 41 -0.02 9.31 1.96
CA GLU A 41 -1.36 9.55 1.43
C GLU A 41 -1.55 8.97 0.01
N THR A 42 -0.49 8.91 -0.78
CA THR A 42 -0.50 8.31 -2.13
C THR A 42 -0.28 6.79 -2.12
N SER A 43 0.29 6.22 -1.04
CA SER A 43 0.63 4.80 -0.94
C SER A 43 -0.56 3.86 -1.12
N CYS A 44 -1.77 4.31 -0.80
CA CYS A 44 -2.99 3.54 -1.02
C CYS A 44 -3.24 3.24 -2.52
N ILE A 45 -2.83 4.13 -3.42
CA ILE A 45 -2.95 3.91 -4.86
C ILE A 45 -1.72 3.25 -5.45
N THR A 46 -0.52 3.63 -5.02
CA THR A 46 0.69 2.97 -5.54
C THR A 46 0.70 1.47 -5.20
N SER A 47 0.32 1.11 -3.98
CA SER A 47 0.18 -0.30 -3.58
C SER A 47 -0.94 -1.01 -4.34
N LEU A 48 -2.07 -0.36 -4.60
CA LEU A 48 -3.15 -0.92 -5.41
C LEU A 48 -2.69 -1.18 -6.85
N TYR A 49 -1.96 -0.24 -7.45
CA TYR A 49 -1.38 -0.36 -8.78
C TYR A 49 -0.40 -1.53 -8.87
N CYS A 50 0.55 -1.62 -7.93
CA CYS A 50 1.55 -2.68 -7.89
C CYS A 50 0.95 -4.09 -7.86
N ARG A 51 -0.19 -4.28 -7.18
CA ARG A 51 -0.85 -5.60 -7.09
C ARG A 51 -1.51 -6.06 -8.38
N HIS A 52 -1.92 -5.12 -9.23
CA HIS A 52 -2.58 -5.43 -10.50
C HIS A 52 -1.59 -5.42 -11.67
N MET A 53 -0.43 -4.80 -11.49
CA MET A 53 0.61 -4.71 -12.50
C MET A 53 1.18 -6.08 -12.89
N PRO A 54 1.50 -6.31 -14.19
CA PRO A 54 2.25 -7.48 -14.60
C PRO A 54 3.63 -7.53 -13.94
N LYS A 55 4.26 -8.71 -13.95
CA LYS A 55 5.63 -8.89 -13.46
C LYS A 55 6.63 -8.27 -14.45
N LEU A 56 6.91 -6.98 -14.28
CA LEU A 56 7.90 -6.24 -15.07
C LEU A 56 9.31 -6.53 -14.55
N ARG A 57 10.19 -7.03 -15.44
CA ARG A 57 11.58 -7.37 -15.10
C ARG A 57 12.47 -6.14 -15.22
N MET A 58 13.34 -5.95 -14.23
CA MET A 58 14.28 -4.84 -14.17
C MET A 58 15.61 -5.24 -13.53
N GLU A 59 16.58 -4.32 -13.55
CA GLU A 59 17.89 -4.46 -12.91
C GLU A 59 17.91 -3.96 -11.45
N TYR A 60 16.93 -3.15 -11.05
CA TYR A 60 16.86 -2.52 -9.72
C TYR A 60 16.20 -3.42 -8.67
N GLU A 61 16.70 -3.34 -7.43
CA GLU A 61 16.32 -4.27 -6.36
C GLU A 61 15.00 -3.94 -5.66
N LYS A 62 14.63 -2.65 -5.50
CA LYS A 62 13.45 -2.23 -4.72
C LYS A 62 12.23 -1.90 -5.57
N GLY A 63 12.37 -1.08 -6.61
CA GLY A 63 11.23 -0.69 -7.44
C GLY A 63 11.41 0.62 -8.18
N ILE A 64 10.33 1.40 -8.29
CA ILE A 64 10.31 2.72 -8.93
C ILE A 64 10.04 3.79 -7.88
N LEU A 65 10.88 4.82 -7.84
CA LEU A 65 10.65 6.03 -7.07
C LEU A 65 10.40 7.19 -8.04
N ILE A 66 9.17 7.71 -8.03
CA ILE A 66 8.75 8.82 -8.87
C ILE A 66 8.79 10.08 -8.00
N HIS A 67 9.76 10.93 -8.30
CA HIS A 67 9.92 12.24 -7.68
C HIS A 67 9.05 13.26 -8.41
N CYS A 68 7.96 13.65 -7.78
CA CYS A 68 7.08 14.72 -8.24
C CYS A 68 7.70 16.07 -7.88
N VAL A 69 7.94 16.92 -8.88
CA VAL A 69 8.49 18.27 -8.73
C VAL A 69 7.46 19.30 -9.18
N ASP A 70 7.41 20.45 -8.50
CA ASP A 70 6.52 21.55 -8.89
C ASP A 70 6.87 22.11 -10.27
N ASP A 71 8.17 22.30 -10.51
CA ASP A 71 8.75 22.82 -11.74
C ASP A 71 10.06 22.10 -12.02
N ILE A 72 10.09 21.30 -13.08
CA ILE A 72 11.26 20.48 -13.43
C ILE A 72 12.39 21.33 -14.03
N SER A 73 12.10 22.53 -14.54
CA SER A 73 13.10 23.44 -15.10
C SER A 73 14.02 24.00 -14.02
N LEU A 74 13.55 24.04 -12.78
CA LEU A 74 14.31 24.47 -11.62
C LEU A 74 15.21 23.36 -11.05
N LEU A 75 15.03 22.11 -11.47
CA LEU A 75 15.78 20.96 -10.97
C LEU A 75 17.08 20.76 -11.77
N ASP A 76 18.21 21.17 -11.20
CA ASP A 76 19.51 21.01 -11.86
C ASP A 76 20.02 19.54 -11.86
N GLU A 77 21.03 19.23 -12.68
CA GLU A 77 21.58 17.87 -12.76
C GLU A 77 22.22 17.40 -11.46
N TRP A 78 22.73 18.33 -10.65
CA TRP A 78 23.37 18.00 -9.38
C TRP A 78 22.35 17.59 -8.33
N GLU A 79 21.22 18.31 -8.23
CA GLU A 79 20.09 17.98 -7.36
C GLU A 79 19.48 16.63 -7.74
N LYS A 80 19.30 16.37 -9.04
CA LYS A 80 18.89 15.05 -9.54
C LYS A 80 19.84 13.97 -9.04
N LYS A 81 21.15 14.17 -9.19
CA LYS A 81 22.17 13.19 -8.78
C LYS A 81 22.14 12.91 -7.27
N TYR A 82 21.91 13.93 -6.45
CA TYR A 82 21.84 13.78 -4.99
C TYR A 82 20.59 13.03 -4.53
N ARG A 83 19.51 13.06 -5.32
CA ARG A 83 18.21 12.43 -5.00
C ARG A 83 18.04 11.03 -5.60
N ILE A 84 19.03 10.51 -6.32
CA ILE A 84 19.02 9.14 -6.85
C ILE A 84 19.28 8.16 -5.70
N PHE A 85 18.29 7.30 -5.46
CA PHE A 85 18.46 6.12 -4.62
C PHE A 85 18.85 4.94 -5.50
N PRO A 86 20.08 4.38 -5.40
CA PRO A 86 20.59 3.36 -6.34
C PRO A 86 19.75 2.08 -6.40
N GLU A 87 19.05 1.76 -5.32
CA GLU A 87 18.19 0.57 -5.20
C GLU A 87 16.86 0.71 -5.97
N TYR A 88 16.52 1.93 -6.39
CA TYR A 88 15.31 2.27 -7.13
C TYR A 88 15.64 2.78 -8.53
N MET A 89 14.72 2.54 -9.47
CA MET A 89 14.65 3.35 -10.67
C MET A 89 14.04 4.69 -10.30
N ASN A 90 14.80 5.76 -10.49
CA ASN A 90 14.36 7.11 -10.15
C ASN A 90 13.80 7.79 -11.41
N ALA A 91 12.57 8.27 -11.33
CA ALA A 91 11.93 9.11 -12.34
C ALA A 91 11.64 10.49 -11.74
N PHE A 92 11.79 11.55 -12.54
CA PHE A 92 11.49 12.92 -12.11
C PHE A 92 10.41 13.49 -13.02
N VAL A 93 9.36 14.05 -12.42
CA VAL A 93 8.13 14.41 -13.13
C VAL A 93 7.63 15.74 -12.65
N GLU A 94 7.46 16.67 -13.58
CA GLU A 94 6.75 17.91 -13.29
C GLU A 94 5.27 17.63 -13.06
N TYR A 95 4.76 18.07 -11.92
CA TYR A 95 3.35 17.99 -11.60
C TYR A 95 2.92 19.20 -10.77
N GLY A 96 2.42 20.25 -11.43
CA GLY A 96 2.11 21.54 -10.81
C GLY A 96 0.99 21.53 -9.75
N SER A 97 0.24 20.43 -9.58
CA SER A 97 -0.84 20.34 -8.59
C SER A 97 -0.42 19.76 -7.23
N VAL A 98 0.85 19.41 -7.01
CA VAL A 98 1.23 18.79 -5.72
C VAL A 98 1.13 19.78 -4.56
N ARG A 99 1.25 21.09 -4.81
CA ARG A 99 1.03 22.13 -3.79
C ARG A 99 -0.38 22.14 -3.22
N ASP A 100 -1.37 21.82 -4.06
CA ASP A 100 -2.77 21.77 -3.64
C ASP A 100 -3.13 20.40 -3.03
N PHE A 101 -2.25 19.39 -3.19
CA PHE A 101 -2.48 18.02 -2.73
C PHE A 101 -2.97 17.93 -1.28
N PRO A 102 -2.39 18.65 -0.28
CA PRO A 102 -2.84 18.55 1.10
C PRO A 102 -4.31 18.96 1.30
N TYR A 103 -4.84 19.81 0.42
CA TYR A 103 -6.19 20.38 0.49
C TYR A 103 -7.22 19.59 -0.32
N LEU A 104 -6.79 18.61 -1.11
CA LEU A 104 -7.66 17.74 -1.87
C LEU A 104 -8.42 16.77 -0.95
N SER A 105 -9.63 16.40 -1.36
CA SER A 105 -10.35 15.29 -0.73
C SER A 105 -9.62 13.96 -0.95
N ASP A 106 -9.88 12.96 -0.09
CA ASP A 106 -9.31 11.61 -0.25
C ASP A 106 -9.57 11.02 -1.64
N ARG A 107 -10.71 11.36 -2.25
CA ARG A 107 -11.04 10.91 -3.60
C ARG A 107 -10.11 11.56 -4.63
N GLU A 108 -9.97 12.87 -4.59
CA GLU A 108 -9.12 13.63 -5.51
C GLU A 108 -7.64 13.23 -5.34
N LYS A 109 -7.17 13.02 -4.11
CA LYS A 109 -5.82 12.48 -3.83
C LYS A 109 -5.58 11.14 -4.53
N LYS A 110 -6.56 10.23 -4.48
CA LYS A 110 -6.48 8.91 -5.14
C LYS A 110 -6.47 9.01 -6.67
N GLU A 111 -7.32 9.86 -7.23
CA GLU A 111 -7.38 10.11 -8.68
C GLU A 111 -6.06 10.68 -9.20
N LEU A 112 -5.53 11.66 -8.48
CA LEU A 112 -4.26 12.30 -8.78
C LEU A 112 -3.07 11.34 -8.69
N ALA A 113 -2.98 10.56 -7.61
CA ALA A 113 -1.94 9.55 -7.45
C ALA A 113 -1.97 8.51 -8.60
N LEU A 114 -3.16 8.07 -9.01
CA LEU A 114 -3.32 7.14 -10.13
C LEU A 114 -2.84 7.77 -11.45
N GLN A 115 -3.21 9.03 -11.69
CA GLN A 115 -2.79 9.75 -12.89
C GLN A 115 -1.27 9.86 -12.98
N ILE A 116 -0.60 10.25 -11.90
CA ILE A 116 0.85 10.39 -11.83
C ILE A 116 1.53 9.04 -12.12
N VAL A 117 1.18 8.02 -11.33
CA VAL A 117 1.77 6.67 -11.45
C VAL A 117 1.58 6.14 -12.86
N HIS A 118 0.36 6.18 -13.37
CA HIS A 118 0.05 5.58 -14.67
C HIS A 118 0.72 6.32 -15.82
N ALA A 119 0.77 7.65 -15.79
CA ALA A 119 1.45 8.44 -16.81
C ALA A 119 2.94 8.08 -16.87
N GLU A 120 3.60 7.96 -15.72
CA GLU A 120 5.01 7.55 -15.71
C GLU A 120 5.25 6.10 -16.08
N MET A 121 4.40 5.19 -15.61
CA MET A 121 4.52 3.80 -16.02
C MET A 121 4.44 3.65 -17.54
N LYS A 122 3.62 4.46 -18.23
CA LYS A 122 3.61 4.49 -19.70
C LYS A 122 4.89 5.05 -20.31
N ARG A 123 5.47 6.12 -19.75
CA ARG A 123 6.75 6.66 -20.23
C ARG A 123 7.88 5.64 -20.06
N LEU A 124 7.92 4.97 -18.91
CA LEU A 124 8.87 3.90 -18.62
C LEU A 124 8.64 2.69 -19.53
N ALA A 125 7.39 2.35 -19.84
CA ALA A 125 7.08 1.26 -20.76
C ALA A 125 7.65 1.51 -22.16
N VAL A 126 7.59 2.74 -22.68
CA VAL A 126 8.25 3.08 -23.95
C VAL A 126 9.76 2.91 -23.86
N LYS A 127 10.38 3.30 -22.74
CA LYS A 127 11.83 3.21 -22.54
C LYS A 127 12.34 1.77 -22.42
N TYR A 128 11.58 0.90 -21.77
CA TYR A 128 11.98 -0.48 -21.45
C TYR A 128 11.23 -1.55 -22.25
N ASP A 129 10.49 -1.14 -23.29
CA ASP A 129 9.70 -2.02 -24.14
C ASP A 129 8.71 -2.90 -23.34
N TRP A 130 8.01 -2.29 -22.38
CA TRP A 130 6.93 -2.95 -21.66
C TRP A 130 5.61 -2.79 -22.40
N ASP A 131 4.74 -3.79 -22.26
CA ASP A 131 3.41 -3.77 -22.85
C ASP A 131 2.53 -2.67 -22.20
N ILE A 132 2.25 -1.62 -22.97
CA ILE A 132 1.39 -0.51 -22.55
C ILE A 132 -0.05 -0.98 -22.37
N GLU A 133 -0.54 -1.95 -23.14
CA GLU A 133 -1.91 -2.46 -23.01
C GLU A 133 -2.12 -3.15 -21.66
N GLU A 134 -1.12 -3.88 -21.17
CA GLU A 134 -1.16 -4.46 -19.82
C GLU A 134 -1.24 -3.36 -18.74
N LEU A 135 -0.56 -2.22 -18.93
CA LEU A 135 -0.65 -1.09 -18.00
C LEU A 135 -2.01 -0.37 -18.07
N GLU A 136 -2.62 -0.26 -19.25
CA GLU A 136 -3.98 0.27 -19.39
C GLU A 136 -5.00 -0.63 -18.68
N LYS A 137 -4.84 -1.96 -18.77
CA LYS A 137 -5.66 -2.92 -18.00
C LYS A 137 -5.54 -2.69 -16.49
N VAL A 138 -4.35 -2.36 -15.98
CA VAL A 138 -4.15 -2.01 -14.56
C VAL A 138 -4.98 -0.79 -14.17
N LYS A 139 -4.86 0.31 -14.92
CA LYS A 139 -5.62 1.54 -14.64
C LYS A 139 -7.12 1.28 -14.70
N ASN A 140 -7.60 0.63 -15.75
CA ASN A 140 -9.02 0.29 -15.89
C ASN A 140 -9.50 -0.57 -14.71
N LYS A 141 -8.66 -1.51 -14.25
CA LYS A 141 -9.00 -2.31 -13.09
C LYS A 141 -9.19 -1.48 -11.82
N ILE A 142 -8.35 -0.48 -11.60
CA ILE A 142 -8.45 0.42 -10.45
C ILE A 142 -9.72 1.27 -10.51
N LEU A 143 -10.09 1.73 -11.71
CA LEU A 143 -11.33 2.47 -11.95
C LEU A 143 -12.56 1.58 -11.67
N GLU A 144 -12.57 0.33 -12.16
CA GLU A 144 -13.63 -0.64 -11.86
C GLU A 144 -13.78 -0.91 -10.36
N LEU A 145 -12.66 -0.99 -9.63
CA LEU A 145 -12.64 -1.16 -8.19
C LEU A 145 -13.06 0.11 -7.43
N ASN A 146 -13.32 1.20 -8.14
CA ASN A 146 -13.63 2.51 -7.58
C ASN A 146 -12.58 2.93 -6.53
N TYR A 147 -11.30 2.68 -6.83
CA TYR A 147 -10.15 3.01 -5.97
C TYR A 147 -10.16 2.32 -4.59
N ARG A 148 -10.92 1.23 -4.44
CA ARG A 148 -10.93 0.43 -3.21
C ARG A 148 -9.71 -0.47 -3.17
N ASN A 149 -8.80 -0.17 -2.26
CA ASN A 149 -7.65 -0.98 -1.99
C ASN A 149 -7.95 -1.97 -0.86
N GLU A 150 -8.55 -3.11 -1.23
CA GLU A 150 -8.81 -4.22 -0.31
C GLU A 150 -8.05 -5.47 -0.74
N PHE A 151 -7.48 -6.20 0.21
CA PHE A 151 -6.75 -7.44 -0.07
C PHE A 151 -6.69 -8.40 1.11
N VAL A 152 -6.50 -9.68 0.80
CA VAL A 152 -6.17 -10.70 1.79
C VAL A 152 -4.67 -10.70 1.99
N TYR A 153 -4.23 -10.36 3.21
CA TYR A 153 -2.83 -10.36 3.61
C TYR A 153 -2.39 -11.75 4.10
N ILE A 154 -3.15 -12.36 5.02
CA ILE A 154 -2.88 -13.73 5.52
C ILE A 154 -4.10 -14.60 5.27
N LYS A 155 -3.88 -15.84 4.87
CA LYS A 155 -4.92 -16.85 4.67
C LYS A 155 -4.50 -18.17 5.26
N LYS A 156 -5.24 -18.68 6.25
CA LYS A 156 -4.96 -19.98 6.90
C LYS A 156 -6.22 -20.82 7.02
N SER A 157 -6.16 -22.04 6.50
CA SER A 157 -7.28 -23.00 6.59
C SER A 157 -7.33 -23.67 7.95
N SER A 158 -8.53 -23.99 8.43
CA SER A 158 -8.71 -24.76 9.67
C SER A 158 -8.16 -26.19 9.52
N PRO A 159 -7.85 -26.89 10.63
CA PRO A 159 -7.27 -28.23 10.57
C PRO A 159 -8.15 -29.23 9.80
N ASN A 160 -9.47 -29.17 9.99
CA ASN A 160 -10.44 -29.99 9.25
C ASN A 160 -10.80 -29.44 7.86
N LYS A 161 -10.18 -28.34 7.41
CA LYS A 161 -10.49 -27.64 6.14
C LYS A 161 -11.98 -27.29 5.96
N LYS A 162 -12.72 -27.10 7.05
CA LYS A 162 -14.09 -26.57 7.01
C LYS A 162 -14.10 -25.04 6.85
N TYR A 163 -13.13 -24.37 7.45
CA TYR A 163 -13.04 -22.92 7.50
C TYR A 163 -11.73 -22.40 6.93
N VAL A 164 -11.74 -21.13 6.59
CA VAL A 164 -10.54 -20.35 6.33
C VAL A 164 -10.63 -19.04 7.12
N CYS A 165 -9.54 -18.73 7.81
CA CYS A 165 -9.34 -17.45 8.45
C CYS A 165 -8.51 -16.58 7.50
N ASN A 166 -9.05 -15.43 7.16
CA ASN A 166 -8.37 -14.41 6.39
C ASN A 166 -8.08 -13.22 7.32
N ILE A 167 -6.89 -12.67 7.20
CA ILE A 167 -6.60 -11.31 7.64
C ILE A 167 -6.66 -10.44 6.40
N THR A 168 -7.64 -9.55 6.35
CA THR A 168 -7.87 -8.66 5.20
C THR A 168 -7.53 -7.24 5.60
N CYS A 169 -6.90 -6.50 4.69
CA CYS A 169 -6.58 -5.09 4.86
C CYS A 169 -7.42 -4.26 3.90
N GLN A 170 -7.94 -3.14 4.40
CA GLN A 170 -8.48 -2.04 3.61
C GLN A 170 -7.56 -0.83 3.79
N HIS A 171 -6.88 -0.42 2.73
CA HIS A 171 -5.92 0.67 2.75
C HIS A 171 -6.55 1.94 2.17
N GLU A 172 -6.71 2.96 3.01
CA GLU A 172 -7.21 4.28 2.68
C GLU A 172 -6.09 5.32 2.72
N VAL A 173 -6.39 6.57 2.38
CA VAL A 173 -5.40 7.66 2.30
C VAL A 173 -4.70 7.90 3.64
N ALA A 174 -5.48 7.97 4.72
CA ALA A 174 -4.97 8.32 6.05
C ALA A 174 -4.79 7.12 6.99
N TYR A 175 -5.26 5.93 6.63
CA TYR A 175 -5.23 4.76 7.51
C TYR A 175 -5.37 3.43 6.76
N ALA A 176 -4.99 2.36 7.42
CA ALA A 176 -5.28 0.99 7.05
C ALA A 176 -6.12 0.30 8.13
N ASP A 177 -7.27 -0.25 7.75
CA ASP A 177 -8.11 -1.06 8.64
C ASP A 177 -7.81 -2.55 8.42
N VAL A 178 -7.48 -3.26 9.51
CA VAL A 178 -7.23 -4.70 9.51
C VAL A 178 -8.46 -5.42 10.04
N TYR A 179 -8.92 -6.41 9.29
CA TYR A 179 -10.06 -7.24 9.66
C TYR A 179 -9.65 -8.69 9.77
N LEU A 180 -10.26 -9.38 10.73
CA LEU A 180 -10.36 -10.81 10.73
C LEU A 180 -11.64 -11.22 10.01
N GLU A 181 -11.53 -12.22 9.17
CA GLU A 181 -12.65 -12.78 8.44
C GLU A 181 -12.63 -14.31 8.51
N ILE A 182 -13.74 -14.91 8.91
CA ILE A 182 -13.95 -16.36 8.80
C ILE A 182 -14.88 -16.63 7.61
N ARG A 183 -14.43 -17.50 6.70
CA ARG A 183 -15.23 -18.01 5.59
C ARG A 183 -15.30 -19.52 5.62
N GLU A 184 -16.34 -20.08 5.01
CA GLU A 184 -16.36 -21.49 4.70
C GLU A 184 -15.30 -21.80 3.62
N TYR A 185 -14.56 -22.89 3.79
CA TYR A 185 -13.43 -23.20 2.92
C TYR A 185 -13.84 -23.51 1.48
N ARG A 186 -14.91 -24.29 1.28
CA ARG A 186 -15.34 -24.79 -0.04
C ARG A 186 -16.13 -23.74 -0.81
N THR A 187 -17.21 -23.21 -0.24
CA THR A 187 -18.08 -22.23 -0.92
C THR A 187 -17.53 -20.81 -0.89
N ARG A 188 -16.52 -20.53 -0.04
CA ARG A 188 -16.02 -19.16 0.24
C ARG A 188 -17.09 -18.24 0.84
N ARG A 189 -18.22 -18.78 1.31
CA ARG A 189 -19.27 -18.03 1.99
C ARG A 189 -18.69 -17.32 3.21
N LEU A 190 -18.98 -16.04 3.35
CA LEU A 190 -18.64 -15.26 4.53
C LEU A 190 -19.47 -15.73 5.72
N ILE A 191 -18.78 -16.12 6.80
CA ILE A 191 -19.43 -16.43 8.09
C ILE A 191 -19.52 -15.16 8.90
N LYS A 192 -18.39 -14.49 9.13
CA LYS A 192 -18.34 -13.17 9.78
C LYS A 192 -17.01 -12.47 9.49
N LYS A 193 -17.06 -11.13 9.43
CA LYS A 193 -15.92 -10.20 9.30
C LYS A 193 -15.96 -9.23 10.47
N GLU A 194 -14.83 -9.00 11.12
CA GLU A 194 -14.71 -8.10 12.27
C GLU A 194 -13.43 -7.27 12.18
N LYS A 195 -13.54 -5.97 12.45
CA LYS A 195 -12.40 -5.05 12.46
C LYS A 195 -11.59 -5.29 13.73
N LEU A 196 -10.30 -5.54 13.57
CA LEU A 196 -9.37 -5.70 14.69
C LEU A 196 -8.78 -4.36 15.10
N ILE A 197 -8.16 -3.68 14.14
CA ILE A 197 -7.28 -2.52 14.38
C ILE A 197 -7.43 -1.54 13.22
N ARG A 198 -7.26 -0.25 13.54
CA ARG A 198 -6.93 0.82 12.60
C ARG A 198 -5.50 1.24 12.85
N GLU A 199 -4.70 1.32 11.80
CA GLU A 199 -3.31 1.82 11.84
C GLU A 199 -3.19 3.00 10.88
N GLU A 200 -2.55 4.09 11.29
CA GLU A 200 -2.35 5.28 10.45
C GLU A 200 -1.17 5.11 9.50
N ASP A 201 -0.17 4.32 9.90
CA ASP A 201 0.99 4.00 9.10
C ASP A 201 0.90 2.59 8.51
N MET A 202 0.56 2.49 7.23
CA MET A 202 0.41 1.20 6.53
C MET A 202 1.62 0.28 6.71
N TYR A 203 2.84 0.80 6.79
CA TYR A 203 4.03 -0.03 6.97
C TYR A 203 4.09 -0.70 8.35
N LYS A 204 3.45 -0.11 9.37
CA LYS A 204 3.33 -0.70 10.71
C LYS A 204 2.19 -1.71 10.81
N MET A 205 1.29 -1.75 9.82
CA MET A 205 0.15 -2.67 9.82
C MET A 205 0.59 -4.13 9.98
N PHE A 206 1.68 -4.50 9.32
CA PHE A 206 2.25 -5.85 9.33
C PHE A 206 2.81 -6.27 10.70
N HIS A 207 3.10 -5.31 11.58
CA HIS A 207 3.54 -5.62 12.94
C HIS A 207 2.38 -6.09 13.82
N HIS A 208 1.15 -5.68 13.56
CA HIS A 208 0.01 -6.02 14.41
C HIS A 208 -0.40 -7.48 14.32
N VAL A 209 -0.44 -8.03 13.10
CA VAL A 209 -0.76 -9.43 12.85
C VAL A 209 0.12 -9.96 11.73
N SER A 210 1.07 -10.81 12.05
CA SER A 210 2.00 -11.44 11.11
C SER A 210 1.65 -12.92 10.84
N GLU A 211 0.99 -13.59 11.79
CA GLU A 211 0.68 -15.01 11.69
C GLU A 211 -0.71 -15.36 12.23
N VAL A 212 -1.31 -16.37 11.61
CA VAL A 212 -2.59 -16.99 12.01
C VAL A 212 -2.35 -18.46 12.35
N ALA A 213 -2.67 -18.86 13.57
CA ALA A 213 -2.58 -20.24 14.03
C ALA A 213 -3.94 -20.78 14.49
N TRP A 214 -4.37 -21.91 13.93
CA TRP A 214 -5.54 -22.63 14.43
C TRP A 214 -5.12 -23.53 15.60
N LYS A 215 -5.69 -23.32 16.78
CA LYS A 215 -5.50 -24.23 17.93
C LYS A 215 -6.53 -25.34 17.95
N LEU A 216 -7.74 -25.05 17.49
CA LEU A 216 -8.84 -25.99 17.31
C LEU A 216 -9.62 -25.61 16.04
N ASN A 217 -10.53 -26.45 15.56
CA ASN A 217 -11.37 -26.13 14.39
C ASN A 217 -12.24 -24.87 14.55
N HIS A 218 -12.42 -24.39 15.78
CA HIS A 218 -13.27 -23.27 16.17
C HIS A 218 -12.50 -22.19 16.96
N LYS A 219 -11.16 -22.31 17.02
CA LYS A 219 -10.30 -21.43 17.83
C LYS A 219 -9.06 -21.00 17.05
N VAL A 220 -8.91 -19.70 16.86
CA VAL A 220 -7.84 -19.07 16.10
C VAL A 220 -7.05 -18.13 17.01
N LEU A 221 -5.73 -18.18 16.92
CA LEU A 221 -4.81 -17.22 17.52
C LEU A 221 -4.17 -16.38 16.43
N LEU A 222 -4.08 -15.07 16.67
CA LEU A 222 -3.33 -14.14 15.84
C LEU A 222 -2.09 -13.70 16.60
N MET A 223 -0.94 -13.73 15.92
CA MET A 223 0.35 -13.37 16.50
C MET A 223 0.92 -12.15 15.78
N ASN A 224 1.60 -11.29 16.52
CA ASN A 224 2.34 -10.16 15.97
C ASN A 224 3.67 -10.60 15.37
N ASP A 225 4.39 -9.68 14.73
CA ASP A 225 5.73 -9.90 14.16
C ASP A 225 6.78 -10.43 15.16
N LYS A 226 6.57 -10.20 16.47
CA LYS A 226 7.40 -10.73 17.56
C LYS A 226 6.98 -12.12 18.05
N GLY A 227 6.00 -12.76 17.39
CA GLY A 227 5.47 -14.08 17.78
C GLY A 227 4.59 -14.07 19.03
N LYS A 228 4.25 -12.90 19.57
CA LYS A 228 3.34 -12.78 20.71
C LYS A 228 1.90 -12.92 20.22
N THR A 229 1.11 -13.75 20.89
CA THR A 229 -0.34 -13.81 20.64
C THR A 229 -0.99 -12.50 21.08
N VAL A 230 -1.65 -11.83 20.15
CA VAL A 230 -2.31 -10.53 20.37
C VAL A 230 -3.83 -10.61 20.32
N TRP A 231 -4.37 -11.60 19.61
CA TRP A 231 -5.80 -11.83 19.54
C TRP A 231 -6.12 -13.32 19.58
N MET A 232 -7.28 -13.62 20.15
CA MET A 232 -7.87 -14.95 20.15
C MET A 232 -9.33 -14.86 19.73
N LEU A 233 -9.68 -15.62 18.70
CA LEU A 233 -11.06 -15.82 18.28
C LEU A 233 -11.51 -17.22 18.67
N THR A 234 -12.70 -17.30 19.29
CA THR A 234 -13.46 -18.54 19.44
C THR A 234 -14.82 -18.35 18.78
N PHE A 235 -15.20 -19.24 17.86
CA PHE A 235 -16.48 -19.13 17.16
C PHE A 235 -17.15 -20.49 16.97
N LEU A 236 -18.47 -20.56 17.04
CA LEU A 236 -19.20 -21.80 16.79
C LEU A 236 -20.45 -21.51 15.96
N GLU A 237 -20.48 -22.03 14.74
CA GLU A 237 -21.71 -22.04 13.94
C GLU A 237 -22.75 -22.95 14.59
N LYS A 238 -24.00 -22.49 14.58
CA LYS A 238 -25.20 -23.23 14.99
C LYS A 238 -26.08 -23.43 13.77
N ASP A 239 -27.10 -24.28 13.90
CA ASP A 239 -28.04 -24.58 12.81
C ASP A 239 -28.73 -23.31 12.27
N ILE A 240 -28.93 -22.32 13.15
CA ILE A 240 -29.44 -20.99 12.80
C ILE A 240 -28.27 -20.00 12.78
N PRO A 241 -28.01 -19.29 11.66
CA PRO A 241 -26.91 -18.32 11.56
C PRO A 241 -26.92 -17.22 12.62
N ALA A 242 -28.11 -16.78 13.06
CA ALA A 242 -28.27 -15.79 14.11
C ALA A 242 -27.70 -16.23 15.47
N ASN A 243 -27.52 -17.53 15.68
CA ASN A 243 -26.98 -18.11 16.91
C ASN A 243 -25.47 -18.36 16.83
N LEU A 244 -24.77 -17.75 15.86
CA LEU A 244 -23.32 -17.80 15.75
C LEU A 244 -22.70 -17.32 17.07
N VAL A 245 -22.01 -18.21 17.77
CA VAL A 245 -21.15 -17.81 18.88
C VAL A 245 -19.92 -17.17 18.26
N TRP A 246 -19.61 -15.95 18.67
CA TRP A 246 -18.46 -15.20 18.20
C TRP A 246 -17.86 -14.40 19.34
N LYS A 247 -16.69 -14.82 19.81
CA LYS A 247 -15.96 -14.16 20.87
C LYS A 247 -14.55 -13.89 20.41
N ILE A 248 -14.20 -12.61 20.28
CA ILE A 248 -12.83 -12.16 20.04
C ILE A 248 -12.29 -11.47 21.29
N GLU A 249 -11.05 -11.76 21.62
CA GLU A 249 -10.38 -11.25 22.81
C GLU A 249 -9.00 -10.74 22.40
N ARG A 250 -8.65 -9.53 22.84
CA ARG A 250 -7.28 -9.03 22.77
C ARG A 250 -6.51 -9.62 23.95
N ILE A 251 -5.33 -10.17 23.68
CA ILE A 251 -4.45 -10.76 24.68
C ILE A 251 -3.26 -9.82 24.82
N ASP A 252 -3.11 -9.23 26.01
CA ASP A 252 -2.16 -8.15 26.28
C ASP A 252 -0.70 -8.59 26.30
#